data_AF-A0A975M1X0-F1
#
_entry.id   AF-A0A975M1X0-F1
#
_cell.length_a   1.000
_cell.length_b   1.000
_cell.length_c   1.000
_cell.angle_alpha   90.00
_cell.angle_beta   90.00
_cell.angle_gamma   90.00
#
_symmetry.space_group_name_H-M   'P 1'
#
loop_
_entity.id
_entity.type
_entity.pdbx_description
1 polymer ?
#
loop_
_entity_poly.entity_id
_entity_poly.type
_entity_poly.pdbx_seq_one_letter_code
_entity_poly.pdbx_strand_id
1 'polypeptide(L)'
;MKKRQIILILIGIIFISNASLVFGYWASGVLGSQDIASAYIEIGDWNTSVIEDEEDLVEFLSGEGDPTGDYVLTDDIDLTDNPDNVFEPIEDFSGNFDGNGNTITGFDIIDEETDFTGIFVTNTGTISNLVVEDVNISQYDNNNANNQDEVTYVGVLIGQNEGTVENVQVTSSTIIAENDSSTSWFSDSSLDVFAGGLVGYNGVNGVIKNSYSHADLYMETDLYAGFISTTTSNTYAGGLVGYNEGEISQSYNTGIVSSVVNDTSSSWGSSNANNYAGGIVGYNTSTGNVHDVFATGNITIDSDHSDYVGYVVGYNLGTVSNLFRLNTQTYSPSSATLFNSTTATTISNLQSSTYLTNNLGFDFINIWQEVTNDYPVIQN
;
A
#
# COMPACT_ATOMS: atom_id res chain seq x y z
N MET A 1 -37.19 -41.52 37.87
CA MET A 1 -36.88 -41.09 36.49
C MET A 1 -36.45 -42.28 35.66
N LYS A 2 -36.95 -42.42 34.41
CA LYS A 2 -36.56 -43.51 33.51
C LYS A 2 -35.14 -43.23 32.99
N LYS A 3 -34.27 -44.24 32.90
CA LYS A 3 -32.84 -44.13 32.48
C LYS A 3 -32.60 -43.19 31.27
N ARG A 4 -33.54 -43.11 30.32
CA ARG A 4 -33.51 -42.18 29.18
C ARG A 4 -33.49 -40.69 29.55
N GLN A 5 -34.21 -40.30 30.60
CA GLN A 5 -34.26 -38.89 31.04
C GLN A 5 -32.94 -38.46 31.69
N ILE A 6 -32.25 -39.38 32.36
CA ILE A 6 -30.94 -39.11 32.98
C ILE A 6 -29.86 -38.92 31.90
N ILE A 7 -29.91 -39.72 30.84
CA ILE A 7 -28.95 -39.62 29.71
C ILE A 7 -29.12 -38.29 28.96
N LEU A 8 -30.36 -37.85 28.71
CA LEU A 8 -30.61 -36.58 28.03
C LEU A 8 -30.15 -35.38 28.88
N ILE A 9 -30.32 -35.44 30.20
CA ILE A 9 -29.82 -34.41 31.11
C ILE A 9 -28.28 -34.38 31.11
N LEU A 10 -27.62 -35.55 31.12
CA LEU A 10 -26.15 -35.63 31.04
C LEU A 10 -25.61 -35.08 29.71
N ILE A 11 -26.27 -35.38 28.58
CA ILE A 11 -25.87 -34.83 27.28
C ILE A 11 -26.08 -33.32 27.24
N GLY A 12 -27.17 -32.81 27.81
CA GLY A 12 -27.40 -31.36 27.92
C GLY A 12 -26.35 -30.65 28.77
N ILE A 13 -25.94 -31.26 29.89
CA ILE A 13 -24.87 -30.72 30.76
C ILE A 13 -23.53 -30.70 30.02
N ILE A 14 -23.20 -31.74 29.24
CA ILE A 14 -21.97 -31.80 28.44
C ILE A 14 -21.99 -30.74 27.31
N PHE A 15 -23.15 -30.49 26.70
CA PHE A 15 -23.26 -29.45 25.67
C PHE A 15 -23.10 -28.05 26.26
N ILE A 16 -23.69 -27.80 27.43
CA ILE A 16 -23.55 -26.53 28.15
C ILE A 16 -22.13 -26.35 28.69
N SER A 17 -21.45 -27.42 29.12
CA SER A 17 -20.06 -27.32 29.60
C SER A 17 -19.02 -27.13 28.49
N ASN A 18 -19.35 -27.49 27.25
CA ASN A 18 -18.47 -27.24 26.10
C ASN A 18 -18.78 -25.90 25.42
N ALA A 19 -20.01 -25.40 25.49
CA ALA A 19 -20.38 -24.09 24.98
C ALA A 19 -19.74 -22.93 25.79
N SER A 20 -19.38 -23.16 27.05
CA SER A 20 -18.69 -22.20 27.91
C SER A 20 -17.16 -22.28 27.87
N LEU A 21 -16.56 -23.06 26.96
CA LEU A 21 -15.11 -23.19 26.81
C LEU A 21 -14.53 -22.44 25.59
N VAL A 22 -15.32 -21.61 24.90
CA VAL A 22 -14.80 -20.65 23.91
C VAL A 22 -14.66 -19.29 24.58
N PHE A 23 -13.72 -19.18 25.51
CA PHE A 23 -13.16 -17.89 25.94
C PHE A 23 -11.68 -18.11 26.29
N GLY A 24 -10.82 -17.45 25.51
CA GLY A 24 -9.41 -17.21 25.83
C GLY A 24 -8.41 -18.28 25.36
N TYR A 25 -8.02 -18.23 24.08
CA TYR A 25 -6.74 -18.79 23.64
C TYR A 25 -5.55 -17.89 24.05
N TRP A 26 -5.63 -17.05 25.09
CA TRP A 26 -4.52 -16.14 25.45
C TRP A 26 -4.36 -15.90 26.95
N ALA A 27 -4.83 -16.82 27.80
CA ALA A 27 -4.40 -16.83 29.20
C ALA A 27 -2.99 -17.45 29.29
N SER A 28 -1.95 -16.61 29.47
CA SER A 28 -0.61 -17.06 29.82
C SER A 28 -0.62 -17.67 31.23
N GLY A 29 -1.00 -18.94 31.32
CA GLY A 29 -0.89 -19.76 32.53
C GLY A 29 -1.75 -19.31 33.71
N VAL A 30 -2.91 -19.94 33.89
CA VAL A 30 -3.57 -19.93 35.20
C VAL A 30 -2.76 -20.82 36.15
N LEU A 31 -1.84 -20.23 36.91
CA LEU A 31 -1.23 -20.92 38.05
C LEU A 31 -2.31 -21.15 39.10
N GLY A 32 -2.59 -22.42 39.40
CA GLY A 32 -3.56 -22.79 40.42
C GLY A 32 -3.19 -22.22 41.79
N SER A 33 -4.00 -21.30 42.30
CA SER A 33 -3.96 -20.88 43.70
C SER A 33 -4.36 -22.06 44.60
N GLN A 34 -3.58 -22.31 45.66
CA GLN A 34 -3.90 -23.30 46.70
C GLN A 34 -4.86 -22.72 47.77
N ASP A 35 -5.26 -21.45 47.64
CA ASP A 35 -6.09 -20.77 48.64
C ASP A 35 -7.54 -20.61 48.19
N ILE A 36 -8.47 -20.99 49.09
CA ILE A 36 -9.93 -20.89 48.92
C ILE A 36 -10.42 -19.46 49.24
N ALA A 37 -9.70 -18.45 48.77
CA ALA A 37 -10.11 -17.05 48.87
C ALA A 37 -10.39 -16.50 47.48
N SER A 38 -11.40 -15.65 47.35
CA SER A 38 -11.70 -14.94 46.12
C SER A 38 -10.45 -14.17 45.65
N ALA A 39 -9.88 -14.59 44.53
CA ALA A 39 -8.82 -13.85 43.85
C ALA A 39 -9.48 -12.92 42.82
N TYR A 40 -9.09 -11.65 42.84
CA TYR A 40 -9.33 -10.77 41.69
C TYR A 40 -8.41 -11.26 40.57
N ILE A 41 -9.00 -11.56 39.41
CA ILE A 41 -8.26 -11.70 38.16
C ILE A 41 -8.33 -10.32 37.53
N GLU A 42 -7.20 -9.61 37.48
CA GLU A 42 -7.03 -8.52 36.52
C GLU A 42 -7.06 -9.17 35.14
N ILE A 43 -8.21 -9.06 34.48
CA ILE A 43 -8.26 -9.16 33.03
C ILE A 43 -7.65 -7.82 32.58
N GLY A 44 -6.57 -7.86 31.81
CA GLY A 44 -5.87 -6.64 31.37
C GLY A 44 -6.85 -5.64 30.76
N ASP A 45 -6.53 -4.36 30.91
CA ASP A 45 -7.24 -3.29 30.20
C ASP A 45 -6.92 -3.44 28.72
N TRP A 46 -7.95 -3.69 27.92
CA TRP A 46 -7.82 -3.83 26.47
C TRP A 46 -7.96 -2.42 25.89
N ASN A 47 -6.86 -1.67 25.84
CA ASN A 47 -6.83 -0.33 25.26
C ASN A 47 -6.82 -0.39 23.71
N THR A 48 -7.65 -1.25 23.12
CA THR A 48 -7.90 -1.20 21.68
C THR A 48 -9.02 -0.21 21.45
N SER A 49 -8.70 0.89 20.77
CA SER A 49 -9.65 1.89 20.34
C SER A 49 -10.49 1.33 19.20
N VAL A 50 -11.81 1.47 19.31
CA VAL A 50 -12.74 1.06 18.26
C VAL A 50 -13.04 2.27 17.42
N ILE A 51 -13.07 2.08 16.09
CA ILE A 51 -13.57 3.05 15.13
C ILE A 51 -14.84 2.43 14.55
N GLU A 52 -16.00 2.98 14.90
CA GLU A 52 -17.31 2.45 14.47
C GLU A 52 -17.98 3.32 13.40
N ASP A 53 -17.58 4.58 13.26
CA ASP A 53 -18.14 5.49 12.27
C ASP A 53 -17.14 6.56 11.76
N GLU A 54 -17.65 7.41 10.88
CA GLU A 54 -16.92 8.51 10.25
C GLU A 54 -16.40 9.54 11.27
N GLU A 55 -17.14 9.77 12.36
CA GLU A 55 -16.78 10.76 13.40
C GLU A 55 -15.58 10.25 14.20
N ASP A 56 -15.57 8.96 14.57
CA ASP A 56 -14.44 8.31 15.23
C ASP A 56 -13.18 8.34 14.36
N LEU A 57 -13.33 8.05 13.06
CA LEU A 57 -12.21 8.09 12.13
C LEU A 57 -11.67 9.53 12.08
N VAL A 58 -12.52 10.52 11.84
CA VAL A 58 -12.12 11.94 11.78
C VAL A 58 -11.48 12.44 13.10
N GLU A 59 -11.96 12.02 14.27
CA GLU A 59 -11.34 12.34 15.55
C GLU A 59 -9.89 11.82 15.59
N PHE A 60 -9.69 10.57 15.17
CA PHE A 60 -8.36 9.98 15.03
C PHE A 60 -7.48 10.77 14.04
N LEU A 61 -8.02 11.17 12.88
CA LEU A 61 -7.31 11.95 11.85
C LEU A 61 -6.92 13.35 12.34
N SER A 62 -7.76 13.99 13.16
CA SER A 62 -7.54 15.36 13.64
C SER A 62 -6.42 15.49 14.69
N GLY A 63 -5.65 14.41 14.91
CA GLY A 63 -4.54 14.36 15.86
C GLY A 63 -4.96 14.15 17.31
N GLU A 64 -6.23 13.82 17.57
CA GLU A 64 -6.70 13.44 18.90
C GLU A 64 -6.39 11.97 19.23
N GLY A 65 -6.11 11.16 18.20
CA GLY A 65 -5.63 9.79 18.31
C GLY A 65 -4.23 9.64 18.89
N ASP A 66 -3.97 8.52 19.57
CA ASP A 66 -2.61 8.08 19.91
C ASP A 66 -2.00 7.32 18.72
N PRO A 67 -0.99 7.86 18.01
CA PRO A 67 -0.38 7.20 16.85
C PRO A 67 0.35 5.89 17.19
N THR A 68 0.55 5.59 18.47
CA THR A 68 1.16 4.34 18.97
C THR A 68 0.12 3.31 19.42
N GLY A 69 -1.18 3.65 19.36
CA GLY A 69 -2.28 2.84 19.88
C GLY A 69 -2.68 1.66 18.99
N ASP A 70 -3.54 0.80 19.54
CA ASP A 70 -4.18 -0.29 18.81
C ASP A 70 -5.58 0.15 18.38
N TYR A 71 -5.89 0.06 17.09
CA TYR A 71 -7.16 0.47 16.47
C TYR A 71 -7.78 -0.69 15.72
N VAL A 72 -9.10 -0.79 15.78
CA VAL A 72 -9.86 -1.76 14.99
C VAL A 72 -11.10 -1.12 14.39
N LEU A 73 -11.29 -1.28 13.08
CA LEU A 73 -12.55 -0.92 12.44
C LEU A 73 -13.62 -1.98 12.78
N THR A 74 -14.82 -1.53 13.09
CA THR A 74 -15.93 -2.44 13.39
C THR A 74 -17.04 -2.44 12.35
N ASP A 75 -17.09 -1.43 11.51
CA ASP A 75 -18.00 -1.28 10.39
C ASP A 75 -17.28 -0.59 9.21
N ASP A 76 -17.86 -0.66 8.01
CA ASP A 76 -17.41 0.11 6.85
C ASP A 76 -17.61 1.62 7.10
N ILE A 77 -16.63 2.43 6.71
CA ILE A 77 -16.61 3.89 6.84
C ILE A 77 -16.77 4.52 5.46
N ASP A 78 -17.88 5.23 5.23
CA ASP A 78 -18.21 5.87 3.96
C ASP A 78 -18.13 7.40 4.08
N LEU A 79 -17.11 7.98 3.46
CA LEU A 79 -16.87 9.43 3.50
C LEU A 79 -17.46 10.15 2.28
N THR A 80 -18.15 9.48 1.35
CA THR A 80 -18.60 10.07 0.07
C THR A 80 -19.50 11.30 0.21
N ASP A 81 -20.30 11.35 1.28
CA ASP A 81 -21.27 12.41 1.55
C ASP A 81 -20.71 13.58 2.39
N ASN A 82 -19.40 13.57 2.71
CA ASN A 82 -18.78 14.61 3.52
C ASN A 82 -18.65 15.93 2.73
N PRO A 83 -19.16 17.08 3.22
CA PRO A 83 -19.25 18.32 2.45
C PRO A 83 -17.94 18.86 1.86
N ASP A 84 -16.78 18.46 2.39
CA ASP A 84 -15.49 18.83 1.84
C ASP A 84 -14.75 17.66 1.14
N ASN A 85 -15.09 16.39 1.43
CA ASN A 85 -14.42 15.16 0.94
C ASN A 85 -12.88 15.14 0.99
N VAL A 86 -12.23 16.15 1.57
CA VAL A 86 -10.78 16.21 1.73
C VAL A 86 -10.40 15.51 3.03
N PHE A 87 -9.59 14.46 2.90
CA PHE A 87 -9.06 13.68 4.00
C PHE A 87 -7.74 14.26 4.48
N GLU A 88 -7.64 14.59 5.77
CA GLU A 88 -6.35 14.95 6.37
C GLU A 88 -5.55 13.68 6.72
N PRO A 89 -4.33 13.54 6.17
CA PRO A 89 -3.48 12.38 6.44
C PRO A 89 -3.16 12.17 7.92
N ILE A 90 -3.08 10.90 8.33
CA ILE A 90 -2.50 10.50 9.61
C ILE A 90 -1.00 10.62 9.49
N GLU A 91 -0.35 11.45 10.29
CA GLU A 91 1.10 11.69 10.16
C GLU A 91 1.97 10.43 10.45
N ASP A 92 2.59 10.35 11.63
CA ASP A 92 3.50 9.27 11.96
C ASP A 92 2.76 8.15 12.71
N PHE A 93 2.43 7.05 12.03
CA PHE A 93 1.79 5.90 12.66
C PHE A 93 2.79 4.83 13.07
N SER A 94 2.67 4.33 14.31
CA SER A 94 3.58 3.30 14.88
C SER A 94 2.85 2.23 15.68
N GLY A 95 1.53 2.34 15.78
CA GLY A 95 0.65 1.39 16.46
C GLY A 95 0.21 0.22 15.59
N ASN A 96 -0.96 -0.32 15.88
CA ASN A 96 -1.59 -1.39 15.10
C ASN A 96 -2.96 -0.92 14.59
N PHE A 97 -3.16 -0.88 13.29
CA PHE A 97 -4.44 -0.56 12.66
C PHE A 97 -4.98 -1.82 11.99
N ASP A 98 -6.03 -2.40 12.55
CA ASP A 98 -6.72 -3.56 11.99
C ASP A 98 -8.04 -3.13 11.36
N GLY A 99 -8.10 -3.12 10.03
CA GLY A 99 -9.33 -2.88 9.30
C GLY A 99 -10.39 -3.95 9.52
N ASN A 100 -10.01 -5.13 10.05
CA ASN A 100 -10.93 -6.23 10.36
C ASN A 100 -11.87 -6.59 9.18
N GLY A 101 -11.36 -6.45 7.95
CA GLY A 101 -12.09 -6.71 6.70
C GLY A 101 -13.02 -5.59 6.25
N ASN A 102 -13.08 -4.46 6.97
CA ASN A 102 -13.92 -3.31 6.65
C ASN A 102 -13.25 -2.36 5.66
N THR A 103 -14.08 -1.49 5.10
CA THR A 103 -13.74 -0.56 4.02
C THR A 103 -13.71 0.86 4.53
N ILE A 104 -12.75 1.65 4.08
CA ILE A 104 -12.81 3.12 4.12
C ILE A 104 -12.96 3.59 2.68
N THR A 105 -14.04 4.34 2.38
CA THR A 105 -14.40 4.69 1.00
C THR A 105 -14.69 6.16 0.78
N GLY A 106 -14.39 6.66 -0.43
CA GLY A 106 -15.05 7.83 -0.98
C GLY A 106 -14.52 9.19 -0.54
N PHE A 107 -13.21 9.40 -0.62
CA PHE A 107 -12.59 10.68 -0.25
C PHE A 107 -11.41 11.05 -1.15
N ASP A 108 -11.07 12.33 -1.14
CA ASP A 108 -9.95 12.89 -1.88
C ASP A 108 -8.83 13.27 -0.90
N ILE A 109 -7.58 13.06 -1.28
CA ILE A 109 -6.41 13.63 -0.59
C ILE A 109 -5.81 14.66 -1.53
N ILE A 110 -5.83 15.93 -1.11
CA ILE A 110 -5.27 17.04 -1.88
C ILE A 110 -4.04 17.53 -1.12
N ASP A 111 -2.87 17.41 -1.76
CA ASP A 111 -1.59 17.80 -1.20
C ASP A 111 -0.88 18.75 -2.16
N GLU A 112 -0.83 20.04 -1.83
CA GLU A 112 -0.22 21.08 -2.66
C GLU A 112 1.09 21.62 -2.06
N GLU A 113 1.49 21.14 -0.89
CA GLU A 113 2.55 21.76 -0.07
C GLU A 113 3.41 20.77 0.71
N THR A 114 3.09 19.46 0.72
CA THR A 114 3.84 18.46 1.47
C THR A 114 4.49 17.40 0.59
N ASP A 115 5.57 16.83 1.15
CA ASP A 115 6.36 15.79 0.51
C ASP A 115 5.73 14.40 0.61
N PHE A 116 4.70 14.19 1.43
CA PHE A 116 4.21 12.85 1.78
C PHE A 116 2.68 12.77 1.74
N THR A 117 2.18 12.00 0.77
CA THR A 117 0.75 11.86 0.51
C THR A 117 0.29 10.42 0.68
N GLY A 118 -0.77 10.23 1.47
CA GLY A 118 -1.48 8.97 1.67
C GLY A 118 -2.40 9.05 2.88
N ILE A 119 -3.22 8.03 3.13
CA ILE A 119 -4.02 7.93 4.37
C ILE A 119 -3.10 8.03 5.60
N PHE A 120 -1.95 7.36 5.52
CA PHE A 120 -0.86 7.46 6.48
C PHE A 120 0.36 8.12 5.79
N VAL A 121 0.90 9.19 6.36
CA VAL A 121 2.12 9.83 5.86
C VAL A 121 3.30 8.88 6.04
N THR A 122 3.51 8.40 7.27
CA THR A 122 4.52 7.38 7.57
C THR A 122 3.96 6.23 8.42
N ASN A 123 4.45 5.02 8.16
CA ASN A 123 4.12 3.84 8.95
C ASN A 123 5.39 3.14 9.45
N THR A 124 5.50 2.97 10.76
CA THR A 124 6.49 2.10 11.43
C THR A 124 5.84 0.97 12.21
N GLY A 125 4.50 0.95 12.26
CA GLY A 125 3.67 -0.02 12.95
C GLY A 125 3.15 -1.10 12.00
N THR A 126 1.92 -1.54 12.25
CA THR A 126 1.22 -2.54 11.42
C THR A 126 -0.12 -1.99 10.94
N ILE A 127 -0.37 -2.09 9.64
CA ILE A 127 -1.68 -1.82 9.03
C ILE A 127 -2.13 -3.11 8.35
N SER A 128 -3.32 -3.60 8.71
CA SER A 128 -3.78 -4.91 8.25
C SER A 128 -5.27 -5.00 7.98
N ASN A 129 -5.66 -5.98 7.14
CA ASN A 129 -7.05 -6.38 6.88
C ASN A 129 -7.97 -5.20 6.49
N LEU A 130 -7.49 -4.32 5.62
CA LEU A 130 -8.16 -3.08 5.28
C LEU A 130 -8.53 -3.04 3.80
N VAL A 131 -9.72 -2.55 3.50
CA VAL A 131 -10.15 -2.19 2.14
C VAL A 131 -10.15 -0.67 2.05
N VAL A 132 -9.49 -0.14 1.03
CA VAL A 132 -9.54 1.29 0.68
C VAL A 132 -10.14 1.38 -0.71
N GLU A 133 -11.26 2.09 -0.83
CA GLU A 133 -12.03 2.15 -2.08
C GLU A 133 -12.34 3.60 -2.48
N ASP A 134 -12.33 3.88 -3.79
CA ASP A 134 -12.77 5.17 -4.34
C ASP A 134 -12.03 6.38 -3.72
N VAL A 135 -10.70 6.26 -3.62
CA VAL A 135 -9.83 7.34 -3.12
C VAL A 135 -9.12 8.01 -4.28
N ASN A 136 -9.21 9.35 -4.36
CA ASN A 136 -8.46 10.12 -5.34
C ASN A 136 -7.37 10.95 -4.68
N ILE A 137 -6.14 10.77 -5.13
CA ILE A 137 -5.01 11.60 -4.71
C ILE A 137 -4.71 12.64 -5.79
N SER A 138 -4.65 13.90 -5.39
CA SER A 138 -4.12 15.01 -6.17
C SER A 138 -2.94 15.61 -5.42
N GLN A 139 -1.73 15.20 -5.80
CA GLN A 139 -0.48 15.70 -5.24
C GLN A 139 0.19 16.67 -6.21
N TYR A 140 0.67 17.80 -5.69
CA TYR A 140 1.46 18.79 -6.40
C TYR A 140 2.69 19.22 -5.58
N ASP A 141 3.88 19.16 -6.18
CA ASP A 141 5.14 19.62 -5.57
C ASP A 141 5.83 20.64 -6.50
N ASN A 142 6.32 21.74 -5.94
CA ASN A 142 7.02 22.80 -6.66
C ASN A 142 8.41 23.06 -6.07
N ASN A 143 9.34 22.22 -6.49
CA ASN A 143 10.74 22.33 -6.17
C ASN A 143 11.39 23.45 -7.00
N ASN A 144 12.01 24.41 -6.32
CA ASN A 144 12.65 25.54 -6.99
C ASN A 144 13.96 25.93 -6.32
N ALA A 145 14.67 26.93 -6.89
CA ALA A 145 15.96 27.37 -6.36
C ALA A 145 15.96 27.78 -4.86
N ASN A 146 14.79 28.03 -4.25
CA ASN A 146 14.65 28.33 -2.82
C ASN A 146 14.27 27.12 -1.95
N ASN A 147 13.91 26.01 -2.57
CA ASN A 147 13.50 24.77 -1.91
C ASN A 147 14.16 23.59 -2.65
N GLN A 148 15.43 23.32 -2.30
CA GLN A 148 16.28 22.38 -3.02
C GLN A 148 16.28 21.03 -2.30
N ASP A 149 16.38 19.95 -3.10
CA ASP A 149 16.54 18.57 -2.64
C ASP A 149 15.31 17.97 -1.93
N GLU A 150 14.12 18.20 -2.50
CA GLU A 150 12.87 17.57 -2.03
C GLU A 150 12.66 16.18 -2.61
N VAL A 151 11.93 15.39 -1.83
CA VAL A 151 11.57 14.02 -2.18
C VAL A 151 10.09 13.87 -1.93
N THR A 152 9.34 13.57 -2.98
CA THR A 152 7.90 13.37 -2.92
C THR A 152 7.58 11.87 -2.74
N TYR A 153 6.65 11.56 -1.87
CA TYR A 153 6.23 10.21 -1.48
C TYR A 153 4.72 10.10 -1.61
N VAL A 154 4.23 9.39 -2.63
CA VAL A 154 2.81 9.31 -2.93
C VAL A 154 2.34 7.86 -2.92
N GLY A 155 1.40 7.54 -2.04
CA GLY A 155 0.69 6.26 -2.08
C GLY A 155 -0.72 6.39 -1.54
N VAL A 156 -1.67 5.62 -2.09
CA VAL A 156 -3.06 5.67 -1.60
C VAL A 156 -3.13 5.39 -0.10
N LEU A 157 -2.41 4.35 0.34
CA LEU A 157 -2.39 3.99 1.76
C LEU A 157 -1.28 4.74 2.50
N ILE A 158 -0.03 4.66 2.03
CA ILE A 158 1.14 5.16 2.76
C ILE A 158 2.09 5.95 1.87
N GLY A 159 2.56 7.11 2.32
CA GLY A 159 3.71 7.80 1.72
C GLY A 159 5.00 7.00 1.91
N GLN A 160 5.43 6.84 3.17
CA GLN A 160 6.64 6.08 3.55
C GLN A 160 6.37 4.92 4.52
N ASN A 161 6.64 3.68 4.11
CA ASN A 161 6.51 2.49 4.94
C ASN A 161 7.87 1.97 5.45
N GLU A 162 8.03 1.91 6.76
CA GLU A 162 9.09 1.21 7.51
C GLU A 162 8.52 0.11 8.42
N GLY A 163 7.20 -0.11 8.38
CA GLY A 163 6.46 -1.10 9.16
C GLY A 163 5.90 -2.22 8.30
N THR A 164 4.81 -2.83 8.77
CA THR A 164 4.13 -3.95 8.08
C THR A 164 2.80 -3.50 7.49
N VAL A 165 2.58 -3.85 6.23
CA VAL A 165 1.30 -3.76 5.52
C VAL A 165 0.91 -5.16 5.08
N GLU A 166 -0.17 -5.69 5.64
CA GLU A 166 -0.62 -7.05 5.29
C GLU A 166 -2.11 -7.15 5.04
N ASN A 167 -2.49 -7.89 4.00
CA ASN A 167 -3.90 -8.10 3.67
C ASN A 167 -4.64 -6.75 3.44
N VAL A 168 -4.02 -5.83 2.69
CA VAL A 168 -4.64 -4.56 2.32
C VAL A 168 -4.96 -4.53 0.82
N GLN A 169 -6.14 -4.00 0.49
CA GLN A 169 -6.58 -3.84 -0.89
C GLN A 169 -6.99 -2.40 -1.18
N VAL A 170 -6.44 -1.84 -2.25
CA VAL A 170 -6.85 -0.55 -2.81
C VAL A 170 -7.64 -0.79 -4.10
N THR A 171 -8.89 -0.33 -4.15
CA THR A 171 -9.79 -0.50 -5.30
C THR A 171 -10.32 0.84 -5.79
N SER A 172 -10.64 0.90 -7.10
CA SER A 172 -11.32 2.05 -7.73
C SER A 172 -10.67 3.42 -7.45
N SER A 173 -9.36 3.47 -7.22
CA SER A 173 -8.66 4.69 -6.78
C SER A 173 -7.84 5.30 -7.92
N THR A 174 -7.54 6.59 -7.83
CA THR A 174 -6.71 7.29 -8.83
C THR A 174 -5.65 8.13 -8.13
N ILE A 175 -4.43 8.13 -8.65
CA ILE A 175 -3.35 9.03 -8.21
C ILE A 175 -2.97 9.94 -9.37
N ILE A 176 -3.01 11.25 -9.13
CA ILE A 176 -2.45 12.29 -9.97
C ILE A 176 -1.32 12.94 -9.17
N ALA A 177 -0.08 12.78 -9.63
CA ALA A 177 1.12 13.33 -9.00
C ALA A 177 1.83 14.26 -9.98
N GLU A 178 1.67 15.56 -9.80
CA GLU A 178 2.23 16.61 -10.65
C GLU A 178 3.42 17.25 -9.93
N ASN A 179 4.57 17.35 -10.58
CA ASN A 179 5.78 17.83 -9.91
C ASN A 179 6.58 18.77 -10.79
N ASP A 180 6.98 19.92 -10.25
CA ASP A 180 7.82 20.90 -10.94
C ASP A 180 9.21 20.92 -10.30
N SER A 181 10.27 20.91 -11.12
CA SER A 181 11.63 21.24 -10.65
C SER A 181 12.24 22.34 -11.50
N SER A 182 12.41 23.52 -10.90
CA SER A 182 12.77 24.73 -11.62
C SER A 182 13.98 25.48 -11.03
N THR A 183 14.87 25.93 -11.91
CA THR A 183 16.03 26.76 -11.54
C THR A 183 16.04 28.09 -12.27
N SER A 184 16.75 29.07 -11.71
CA SER A 184 16.84 30.42 -12.27
C SER A 184 18.25 30.73 -12.82
N TRP A 185 19.01 31.64 -12.22
CA TRP A 185 20.37 31.95 -12.64
C TRP A 185 21.35 31.43 -11.61
N PHE A 186 22.33 30.64 -12.04
CA PHE A 186 23.40 30.15 -11.16
C PHE A 186 22.86 29.36 -9.95
N SER A 187 21.92 28.44 -10.19
CA SER A 187 21.31 27.60 -9.16
C SER A 187 21.20 26.16 -9.65
N ASP A 188 21.07 25.20 -8.73
CA ASP A 188 20.77 23.82 -9.06
C ASP A 188 19.52 23.38 -8.27
N SER A 189 18.78 22.37 -8.78
CA SER A 189 17.68 21.71 -8.08
C SER A 189 17.72 20.22 -8.33
N SER A 190 17.29 19.43 -7.35
CA SER A 190 17.09 17.99 -7.47
C SER A 190 15.75 17.60 -6.89
N LEU A 191 15.03 16.70 -7.56
CA LEU A 191 13.73 16.18 -7.14
C LEU A 191 13.68 14.66 -7.33
N ASP A 192 13.31 13.93 -6.30
CA ASP A 192 12.99 12.50 -6.41
C ASP A 192 11.50 12.28 -6.13
N VAL A 193 10.77 11.61 -7.01
CA VAL A 193 9.33 11.36 -6.87
C VAL A 193 9.08 9.85 -6.78
N PHE A 194 8.60 9.38 -5.63
CA PHE A 194 8.21 8.00 -5.39
C PHE A 194 6.69 7.87 -5.37
N ALA A 195 6.08 7.29 -6.40
CA ALA A 195 4.64 7.07 -6.41
C ALA A 195 4.26 5.60 -6.60
N GLY A 196 3.40 5.11 -5.72
CA GLY A 196 2.89 3.74 -5.75
C GLY A 196 1.38 3.68 -5.60
N GLY A 197 0.71 2.76 -6.29
CA GLY A 197 -0.73 2.54 -6.13
C GLY A 197 -1.16 2.10 -4.71
N LEU A 198 -0.23 1.69 -3.86
CA LEU A 198 -0.44 1.38 -2.44
C LEU A 198 0.51 2.20 -1.54
N VAL A 199 1.81 2.18 -1.83
CA VAL A 199 2.85 2.83 -1.02
C VAL A 199 3.83 3.61 -1.90
N GLY A 200 4.16 4.86 -1.56
CA GLY A 200 5.20 5.62 -2.29
C GLY A 200 6.59 4.97 -2.17
N TYR A 201 7.07 4.88 -0.94
CA TYR A 201 8.37 4.29 -0.59
C TYR A 201 8.22 3.16 0.43
N ASN A 202 8.76 1.97 0.12
CA ASN A 202 8.88 0.87 1.06
C ASN A 202 10.34 0.72 1.51
N GLY A 203 10.64 1.16 2.72
CA GLY A 203 11.97 1.20 3.30
C GLY A 203 12.53 -0.17 3.67
N VAL A 204 13.76 -0.19 4.18
CA VAL A 204 14.50 -1.43 4.43
C VAL A 204 13.84 -2.34 5.46
N ASN A 205 13.07 -1.77 6.39
CA ASN A 205 12.28 -2.54 7.37
C ASN A 205 10.83 -2.77 6.92
N GLY A 206 10.44 -2.12 5.82
CA GLY A 206 9.11 -2.18 5.26
C GLY A 206 8.77 -3.56 4.70
N VAL A 207 7.61 -4.08 5.10
CA VAL A 207 7.07 -5.35 4.61
C VAL A 207 5.69 -5.09 4.02
N ILE A 208 5.49 -5.46 2.76
CA ILE A 208 4.19 -5.46 2.09
C ILE A 208 3.87 -6.88 1.67
N LYS A 209 2.77 -7.42 2.18
CA LYS A 209 2.41 -8.82 1.98
C LYS A 209 0.93 -8.99 1.71
N ASN A 210 0.59 -9.96 0.86
CA ASN A 210 -0.81 -10.32 0.58
C ASN A 210 -1.69 -9.11 0.23
N SER A 211 -1.15 -8.14 -0.49
CA SER A 211 -1.83 -6.86 -0.72
C SER A 211 -1.94 -6.60 -2.21
N TYR A 212 -2.91 -5.79 -2.63
CA TYR A 212 -3.01 -5.41 -4.03
C TYR A 212 -3.54 -4.01 -4.24
N SER A 213 -3.26 -3.48 -5.44
CA SER A 213 -3.81 -2.22 -5.91
C SER A 213 -4.50 -2.38 -7.26
N HIS A 214 -5.63 -1.68 -7.40
CA HIS A 214 -6.29 -1.33 -8.65
C HIS A 214 -6.33 0.19 -8.80
N ALA A 215 -5.33 0.91 -8.28
CA ALA A 215 -5.22 2.35 -8.46
C ALA A 215 -4.59 2.67 -9.81
N ASP A 216 -5.19 3.57 -10.57
CA ASP A 216 -4.57 4.13 -11.77
C ASP A 216 -3.61 5.25 -11.37
N LEU A 217 -2.33 5.11 -11.73
CA LEU A 217 -1.28 6.06 -11.40
C LEU A 217 -0.92 6.92 -12.63
N TYR A 218 -1.02 8.24 -12.47
CA TYR A 218 -0.59 9.24 -13.44
C TYR A 218 0.42 10.19 -12.79
N MET A 219 1.67 10.11 -13.22
CA MET A 219 2.70 11.07 -12.83
C MET A 219 3.07 11.97 -14.01
N GLU A 220 3.22 13.25 -13.71
CA GLU A 220 3.81 14.24 -14.61
C GLU A 220 4.89 15.01 -13.86
N THR A 221 6.06 15.17 -14.48
CA THR A 221 7.16 15.94 -13.90
C THR A 221 7.73 16.91 -14.94
N ASP A 222 7.70 18.19 -14.62
CA ASP A 222 8.16 19.26 -15.49
C ASP A 222 9.49 19.83 -14.98
N LEU A 223 10.50 19.77 -15.84
CA LEU A 223 11.84 20.27 -15.55
C LEU A 223 12.12 21.56 -16.29
N TYR A 224 12.62 22.56 -15.55
CA TYR A 224 13.03 23.84 -16.11
C TYR A 224 14.42 24.25 -15.62
N ALA A 225 15.43 24.16 -16.50
CA ALA A 225 16.76 24.71 -16.24
C ALA A 225 16.95 26.11 -16.83
N GLY A 226 17.12 27.12 -15.97
CA GLY A 226 17.50 28.48 -16.34
C GLY A 226 18.95 28.66 -16.85
N PHE A 227 19.52 29.86 -16.68
CA PHE A 227 20.83 30.22 -17.29
C PHE A 227 21.98 29.80 -16.37
N ILE A 228 22.86 28.92 -16.88
CA ILE A 228 23.98 28.36 -16.10
C ILE A 228 23.44 27.72 -14.83
N SER A 229 22.56 26.73 -15.00
CA SER A 229 21.88 26.02 -13.93
C SER A 229 21.63 24.56 -14.32
N THR A 230 21.36 23.73 -13.32
CA THR A 230 21.07 22.30 -13.52
C THR A 230 19.78 21.92 -12.80
N THR A 231 18.90 21.17 -13.46
CA THR A 231 17.82 20.45 -12.76
C THR A 231 18.03 18.94 -12.91
N THR A 232 17.87 18.20 -11.83
CA THR A 232 17.92 16.73 -11.83
C THR A 232 16.62 16.17 -11.30
N SER A 233 16.11 15.13 -11.95
CA SER A 233 14.93 14.43 -11.47
C SER A 233 15.05 12.93 -11.60
N ASN A 234 14.62 12.20 -10.57
CA ASN A 234 14.32 10.80 -10.74
C ASN A 234 12.86 10.53 -10.37
N THR A 235 12.12 9.92 -11.28
CA THR A 235 10.72 9.57 -11.08
C THR A 235 10.58 8.05 -11.01
N TYR A 236 9.85 7.57 -10.01
CA TYR A 236 9.75 6.16 -9.67
C TYR A 236 8.28 5.77 -9.54
N ALA A 237 7.71 5.26 -10.63
CA ALA A 237 6.31 4.90 -10.77
C ALA A 237 6.10 3.39 -10.59
N GLY A 238 5.39 2.98 -9.55
CA GLY A 238 5.01 1.59 -9.34
C GLY A 238 3.50 1.42 -9.27
N GLY A 239 2.98 0.36 -9.89
CA GLY A 239 1.57 0.03 -9.71
C GLY A 239 1.21 -0.34 -8.27
N LEU A 240 2.18 -0.81 -7.48
CA LEU A 240 2.02 -1.06 -6.05
C LEU A 240 2.93 -0.15 -5.21
N VAL A 241 4.23 -0.09 -5.57
CA VAL A 241 5.26 0.65 -4.81
C VAL A 241 6.18 1.44 -5.73
N GLY A 242 6.36 2.74 -5.49
CA GLY A 242 7.28 3.56 -6.30
C GLY A 242 8.73 3.10 -6.17
N TYR A 243 9.25 3.12 -4.93
CA TYR A 243 10.63 2.77 -4.59
C TYR A 243 10.70 1.72 -3.48
N ASN A 244 11.44 0.63 -3.69
CA ASN A 244 11.50 -0.50 -2.76
C ASN A 244 12.92 -0.83 -2.28
N GLU A 245 13.11 -0.78 -0.96
CA GLU A 245 14.27 -1.29 -0.22
C GLU A 245 13.95 -2.52 0.65
N GLY A 246 12.67 -2.76 0.93
CA GLY A 246 12.16 -3.82 1.81
C GLY A 246 11.63 -5.05 1.08
N GLU A 247 10.70 -5.77 1.73
CA GLU A 247 10.08 -6.99 1.20
C GLU A 247 8.70 -6.71 0.60
N ILE A 248 8.46 -7.22 -0.61
CA ILE A 248 7.14 -7.26 -1.24
C ILE A 248 6.87 -8.71 -1.65
N SER A 249 5.81 -9.31 -1.10
CA SER A 249 5.47 -10.70 -1.40
C SER A 249 3.97 -10.98 -1.51
N GLN A 250 3.62 -12.00 -2.31
CA GLN A 250 2.24 -12.46 -2.51
C GLN A 250 1.25 -11.33 -2.87
N SER A 251 1.69 -10.37 -3.67
CA SER A 251 0.97 -9.12 -3.92
C SER A 251 0.82 -8.86 -5.42
N TYR A 252 -0.14 -8.04 -5.81
CA TYR A 252 -0.36 -7.79 -7.23
C TYR A 252 -0.87 -6.38 -7.54
N ASN A 253 -0.80 -5.99 -8.82
CA ASN A 253 -1.40 -4.76 -9.31
C ASN A 253 -2.14 -4.99 -10.64
N THR A 254 -3.26 -4.30 -10.77
CA THR A 254 -4.12 -4.32 -11.96
C THR A 254 -4.38 -2.93 -12.56
N GLY A 255 -4.14 -1.86 -11.81
CA GLY A 255 -4.25 -0.47 -12.30
C GLY A 255 -3.12 -0.10 -13.25
N ILE A 256 -3.35 0.89 -14.11
CA ILE A 256 -2.34 1.35 -15.06
C ILE A 256 -1.26 2.19 -14.38
N VAL A 257 -0.09 2.28 -15.02
CA VAL A 257 1.00 3.16 -14.58
C VAL A 257 1.38 4.06 -15.75
N SER A 258 1.27 5.38 -15.56
CA SER A 258 1.69 6.39 -16.51
C SER A 258 2.70 7.33 -15.84
N SER A 259 3.87 7.52 -16.45
CA SER A 259 4.90 8.43 -15.96
C SER A 259 5.47 9.26 -17.10
N VAL A 260 5.24 10.57 -17.07
CA VAL A 260 5.70 11.51 -18.08
C VAL A 260 6.67 12.50 -17.46
N VAL A 261 7.80 12.74 -18.12
CA VAL A 261 8.76 13.77 -17.73
C VAL A 261 9.02 14.70 -18.90
N ASN A 262 8.67 15.97 -18.74
CA ASN A 262 8.90 17.02 -19.72
C ASN A 262 10.11 17.88 -19.32
N ASP A 263 10.85 18.39 -20.31
CA ASP A 263 11.99 19.27 -20.08
C ASP A 263 11.95 20.49 -21.00
N THR A 264 12.11 21.66 -20.37
CA THR A 264 12.21 22.95 -21.03
C THR A 264 13.44 23.74 -20.58
N SER A 265 14.63 23.24 -20.89
CA SER A 265 15.89 23.91 -20.55
C SER A 265 16.26 25.11 -21.45
N SER A 266 16.86 26.15 -20.84
CA SER A 266 17.45 27.28 -21.53
C SER A 266 18.73 26.86 -22.28
N SER A 267 19.22 27.67 -23.23
CA SER A 267 20.42 27.30 -24.02
C SER A 267 21.71 27.11 -23.20
N TRP A 268 21.72 27.53 -21.93
CA TRP A 268 22.84 27.36 -20.99
C TRP A 268 22.40 26.65 -19.70
N GLY A 269 21.18 26.10 -19.68
CA GLY A 269 20.68 25.23 -18.63
C GLY A 269 20.85 23.77 -19.02
N SER A 270 20.88 22.88 -18.04
CA SER A 270 20.91 21.45 -18.25
C SER A 270 19.85 20.79 -17.39
N SER A 271 19.03 19.93 -17.98
CA SER A 271 18.08 19.11 -17.25
C SER A 271 18.41 17.64 -17.48
N ASN A 272 18.44 16.85 -16.41
CA ASN A 272 18.72 15.42 -16.47
C ASN A 272 17.65 14.66 -15.71
N ALA A 273 16.92 13.80 -16.40
CA ALA A 273 15.92 12.95 -15.78
C ALA A 273 16.25 11.46 -15.91
N ASN A 274 15.85 10.67 -14.92
CA ASN A 274 15.64 9.24 -15.09
C ASN A 274 14.19 8.93 -14.73
N ASN A 275 13.52 8.17 -15.59
CA ASN A 275 12.14 7.75 -15.38
C ASN A 275 12.11 6.22 -15.24
N TYR A 276 11.56 5.73 -14.13
CA TYR A 276 11.48 4.32 -13.80
C TYR A 276 10.02 3.91 -13.61
N ALA A 277 9.51 3.01 -14.44
CA ALA A 277 8.11 2.56 -14.34
C ALA A 277 7.99 1.03 -14.30
N GLY A 278 7.25 0.52 -13.32
CA GLY A 278 7.00 -0.92 -13.18
C GLY A 278 5.57 -1.25 -12.78
N GLY A 279 5.10 -2.41 -13.26
CA GLY A 279 3.74 -2.86 -12.95
C GLY A 279 3.49 -3.10 -11.45
N ILE A 280 4.52 -3.43 -10.67
CA ILE A 280 4.49 -3.51 -9.19
C ILE A 280 5.43 -2.46 -8.61
N VAL A 281 6.72 -2.49 -8.99
CA VAL A 281 7.75 -1.63 -8.41
C VAL A 281 8.41 -0.75 -9.46
N GLY A 282 8.49 0.56 -9.25
CA GLY A 282 9.27 1.45 -10.12
C GLY A 282 10.76 1.12 -10.07
N TYR A 283 11.36 1.18 -8.88
CA TYR A 283 12.77 0.87 -8.65
C TYR A 283 12.98 -0.02 -7.41
N ASN A 284 13.65 -1.17 -7.61
CA ASN A 284 14.02 -2.09 -6.54
C ASN A 284 15.52 -1.99 -6.23
N THR A 285 15.87 -1.54 -5.03
CA THR A 285 17.27 -1.32 -4.63
C THR A 285 17.98 -2.64 -4.33
N SER A 286 19.29 -2.56 -4.05
CA SER A 286 20.10 -3.74 -3.70
C SER A 286 19.65 -4.49 -2.45
N THR A 287 18.93 -3.84 -1.53
CA THR A 287 18.37 -4.49 -0.33
C THR A 287 16.98 -5.05 -0.58
N GLY A 288 16.26 -4.50 -1.57
CA GLY A 288 14.89 -4.86 -1.86
C GLY A 288 14.72 -6.30 -2.35
N ASN A 289 13.66 -6.94 -1.87
CA ASN A 289 13.28 -8.31 -2.21
C ASN A 289 11.83 -8.35 -2.70
N VAL A 290 11.64 -8.64 -3.98
CA VAL A 290 10.30 -8.70 -4.59
C VAL A 290 10.07 -10.11 -5.11
N HIS A 291 9.08 -10.81 -4.57
CA HIS A 291 8.81 -12.17 -5.02
C HIS A 291 7.35 -12.59 -4.94
N ASP A 292 7.01 -13.59 -5.75
CA ASP A 292 5.67 -14.16 -5.75
C ASP A 292 4.58 -13.10 -6.04
N VAL A 293 4.82 -12.25 -7.03
CA VAL A 293 3.93 -11.14 -7.41
C VAL A 293 3.49 -11.24 -8.86
N PHE A 294 2.39 -10.57 -9.21
CA PHE A 294 2.01 -10.39 -10.61
C PHE A 294 1.46 -9.00 -10.94
N ALA A 295 1.68 -8.54 -12.17
CA ALA A 295 1.10 -7.29 -12.67
C ALA A 295 0.32 -7.49 -13.98
N THR A 296 -0.73 -6.70 -14.18
CA THR A 296 -1.57 -6.80 -15.37
C THR A 296 -1.86 -5.45 -16.05
N GLY A 297 -1.79 -4.35 -15.31
CA GLY A 297 -1.99 -3.00 -15.83
C GLY A 297 -0.92 -2.60 -16.84
N ASN A 298 -1.32 -1.83 -17.86
CA ASN A 298 -0.39 -1.35 -18.88
C ASN A 298 0.49 -0.23 -18.33
N ILE A 299 1.67 -0.08 -18.93
CA ILE A 299 2.66 0.91 -18.50
C ILE A 299 2.91 1.91 -19.64
N THR A 300 2.78 3.19 -19.36
CA THR A 300 3.19 4.26 -20.27
C THR A 300 4.28 5.04 -19.58
N ILE A 301 5.42 5.19 -20.26
CA ILE A 301 6.53 6.00 -19.80
C ILE A 301 6.89 6.96 -20.94
N ASP A 302 7.18 8.21 -20.67
CA ASP A 302 7.59 9.15 -21.71
C ASP A 302 8.57 10.17 -21.12
N SER A 303 9.80 10.16 -21.60
CA SER A 303 10.73 11.26 -21.33
C SER A 303 11.66 11.48 -22.51
N ASP A 304 12.21 12.70 -22.60
CA ASP A 304 13.33 13.00 -23.49
C ASP A 304 14.69 12.50 -22.93
N HIS A 305 14.67 11.73 -21.83
CA HIS A 305 15.85 11.27 -21.10
C HIS A 305 15.92 9.73 -21.00
N SER A 306 16.36 9.21 -19.85
CA SER A 306 16.58 7.77 -19.64
C SER A 306 15.32 7.11 -19.08
N ASP A 307 14.59 6.42 -19.94
CA ASP A 307 13.44 5.61 -19.57
C ASP A 307 13.84 4.18 -19.25
N TYR A 308 13.42 3.69 -18.09
CA TYR A 308 13.55 2.32 -17.64
C TYR A 308 12.17 1.77 -17.30
N VAL A 309 11.84 0.64 -17.91
CA VAL A 309 10.50 0.05 -17.79
C VAL A 309 10.58 -1.43 -17.54
N GLY A 310 9.61 -1.97 -16.84
CA GLY A 310 9.47 -3.41 -16.70
C GLY A 310 8.06 -3.81 -16.37
N TYR A 311 7.63 -4.92 -16.95
CA TYR A 311 6.26 -5.41 -16.76
C TYR A 311 5.85 -5.59 -15.30
N VAL A 312 6.83 -5.85 -14.41
CA VAL A 312 6.63 -6.01 -12.97
C VAL A 312 7.53 -5.07 -12.18
N VAL A 313 8.85 -5.06 -12.46
CA VAL A 313 9.80 -4.14 -11.81
C VAL A 313 10.47 -3.29 -12.87
N GLY A 314 10.45 -1.95 -12.74
CA GLY A 314 11.01 -1.02 -13.72
C GLY A 314 12.53 -1.14 -13.83
N TYR A 315 13.21 -1.01 -12.71
CA TYR A 315 14.66 -1.24 -12.60
C TYR A 315 14.99 -2.03 -11.33
N ASN A 316 15.94 -2.96 -11.43
CA ASN A 316 16.24 -3.89 -10.35
C ASN A 316 17.74 -4.01 -10.07
N LEU A 317 18.13 -3.70 -8.84
CA LEU A 317 19.44 -4.01 -8.25
C LEU A 317 19.36 -5.09 -7.17
N GLY A 318 18.17 -5.40 -6.68
CA GLY A 318 17.92 -6.35 -5.59
C GLY A 318 17.59 -7.76 -6.05
N THR A 319 16.91 -8.49 -5.16
CA THR A 319 16.48 -9.86 -5.40
C THR A 319 15.06 -9.86 -5.97
N VAL A 320 14.88 -10.58 -7.07
CA VAL A 320 13.57 -10.85 -7.67
C VAL A 320 13.37 -12.33 -7.94
N SER A 321 12.18 -12.86 -7.66
CA SER A 321 11.83 -14.23 -8.05
C SER A 321 10.32 -14.40 -8.24
N ASN A 322 9.90 -15.37 -9.05
CA ASN A 322 8.48 -15.66 -9.29
C ASN A 322 7.65 -14.40 -9.66
N LEU A 323 8.16 -13.59 -10.59
CA LEU A 323 7.46 -12.44 -11.13
C LEU A 323 6.60 -12.85 -12.32
N PHE A 324 5.29 -12.66 -12.25
CA PHE A 324 4.36 -12.99 -13.32
C PHE A 324 3.72 -11.75 -13.93
N ARG A 325 3.27 -11.89 -15.18
CA ARG A 325 2.53 -10.83 -15.85
C ARG A 325 1.44 -11.35 -16.75
N LEU A 326 0.45 -10.52 -17.01
CA LEU A 326 -0.52 -10.79 -18.07
C LEU A 326 0.19 -10.79 -19.44
N ASN A 327 -0.08 -11.81 -20.24
CA ASN A 327 0.55 -11.98 -21.56
C ASN A 327 0.19 -10.86 -22.56
N THR A 328 -0.94 -10.18 -22.35
CA THR A 328 -1.37 -9.02 -23.13
C THR A 328 -0.98 -7.67 -22.52
N GLN A 329 -0.31 -7.65 -21.36
CA GLN A 329 0.22 -6.41 -20.78
C GLN A 329 1.21 -5.78 -21.76
N THR A 330 1.14 -4.46 -21.90
CA THR A 330 1.97 -3.67 -22.79
C THR A 330 2.75 -2.62 -22.02
N TYR A 331 3.85 -2.16 -22.62
CA TYR A 331 4.49 -0.92 -22.25
C TYR A 331 4.73 -0.05 -23.49
N SER A 332 4.81 1.27 -23.31
CA SER A 332 5.11 2.22 -24.38
C SER A 332 5.96 3.38 -23.86
N PRO A 333 6.91 3.91 -24.66
CA PRO A 333 7.30 3.46 -25.99
C PRO A 333 8.23 2.24 -25.94
N SER A 334 8.38 1.55 -27.07
CA SER A 334 9.30 0.41 -27.18
C SER A 334 10.79 0.80 -27.14
N SER A 335 11.11 2.10 -27.10
CA SER A 335 12.48 2.63 -26.98
C SER A 335 13.01 2.61 -25.55
N ALA A 336 12.12 2.54 -24.55
CA ALA A 336 12.52 2.47 -23.14
C ALA A 336 13.35 1.21 -22.84
N THR A 337 14.26 1.32 -21.87
CA THR A 337 15.13 0.22 -21.45
C THR A 337 14.34 -0.79 -20.65
N LEU A 338 14.05 -1.95 -21.25
CA LEU A 338 13.20 -2.97 -20.64
C LEU A 338 13.97 -3.90 -19.68
N PHE A 339 13.54 -3.96 -18.42
CA PHE A 339 13.79 -5.07 -17.51
C PHE A 339 12.71 -6.16 -17.67
N ASN A 340 13.10 -7.36 -18.13
CA ASN A 340 12.16 -8.42 -18.48
C ASN A 340 12.46 -9.76 -17.78
N SER A 341 12.58 -9.74 -16.45
CA SER A 341 12.70 -10.96 -15.65
C SER A 341 11.33 -11.48 -15.18
N THR A 342 10.44 -11.80 -16.12
CA THR A 342 9.04 -12.16 -15.82
C THR A 342 8.56 -13.41 -16.56
N THR A 343 7.55 -14.08 -16.00
CA THR A 343 6.79 -15.15 -16.65
C THR A 343 5.46 -14.61 -17.14
N ALA A 344 5.29 -14.53 -18.46
CA ALA A 344 4.01 -14.16 -19.07
C ALA A 344 3.01 -15.31 -19.00
N THR A 345 1.79 -15.04 -18.56
CA THR A 345 0.74 -16.05 -18.42
C THR A 345 -0.63 -15.49 -18.80
N THR A 346 -1.65 -16.34 -18.88
CA THR A 346 -2.99 -15.95 -19.32
C THR A 346 -3.81 -15.35 -18.17
N ILE A 347 -4.82 -14.56 -18.50
CA ILE A 347 -5.79 -14.07 -17.51
C ILE A 347 -6.41 -15.22 -16.68
N SER A 348 -6.76 -16.34 -17.33
CA SER A 348 -7.32 -17.51 -16.65
C SER A 348 -6.37 -18.10 -15.59
N ASN A 349 -5.05 -17.97 -15.77
CA ASN A 349 -4.09 -18.43 -14.77
C ASN A 349 -3.98 -17.43 -13.61
N LEU A 350 -3.99 -16.12 -13.91
CA LEU A 350 -3.94 -15.06 -12.90
C LEU A 350 -5.24 -14.90 -12.10
N GLN A 351 -6.35 -15.49 -12.56
CA GLN A 351 -7.61 -15.56 -11.83
C GLN A 351 -7.81 -16.89 -11.09
N SER A 352 -6.93 -17.89 -11.33
CA SER A 352 -7.12 -19.24 -10.78
C SER A 352 -6.44 -19.39 -9.42
N SER A 353 -7.23 -19.72 -8.40
CA SER A 353 -6.73 -20.07 -7.06
C SER A 353 -5.66 -21.16 -7.10
N THR A 354 -5.93 -22.25 -7.83
CA THR A 354 -4.99 -23.36 -7.97
C THR A 354 -3.66 -22.94 -8.60
N TYR A 355 -3.71 -22.06 -9.61
CA TYR A 355 -2.48 -21.61 -10.26
C TYR A 355 -1.65 -20.72 -9.33
N LEU A 356 -2.29 -19.75 -8.70
CA LEU A 356 -1.63 -18.79 -7.82
C LEU A 356 -1.07 -19.44 -6.56
N THR A 357 -1.80 -20.38 -5.93
CA THR A 357 -1.27 -21.14 -4.79
C THR A 357 -0.02 -21.93 -5.17
N ASN A 358 0.00 -22.57 -6.34
CA ASN A 358 1.12 -23.43 -6.74
C ASN A 358 2.36 -22.66 -7.23
N ASN A 359 2.18 -21.46 -7.79
CA ASN A 359 3.27 -20.71 -8.43
C ASN A 359 3.72 -19.47 -7.64
N LEU A 360 2.83 -18.89 -6.83
CA LEU A 360 3.08 -17.67 -6.04
C LEU A 360 2.79 -17.88 -4.54
N GLY A 361 2.35 -19.06 -4.11
CA GLY A 361 2.11 -19.34 -2.70
C GLY A 361 0.94 -18.58 -2.07
N PHE A 362 0.01 -18.06 -2.89
CA PHE A 362 -1.20 -17.39 -2.38
C PHE A 362 -2.05 -18.37 -1.56
N ASP A 363 -2.41 -17.97 -0.33
CA ASP A 363 -3.22 -18.77 0.58
C ASP A 363 -4.72 -18.52 0.37
N PHE A 364 -5.36 -19.35 -0.46
CA PHE A 364 -6.81 -19.31 -0.69
C PHE A 364 -7.64 -20.00 0.41
N ILE A 365 -6.99 -20.51 1.47
CA ILE A 365 -7.69 -21.07 2.63
C ILE A 365 -8.03 -19.95 3.61
N ASN A 366 -7.07 -19.07 3.90
CA ASN A 366 -7.22 -18.09 4.98
C ASN A 366 -7.18 -16.61 4.53
N ILE A 367 -6.67 -16.29 3.34
CA ILE A 367 -6.36 -14.91 2.97
C ILE A 367 -7.06 -14.50 1.69
N TRP A 368 -6.91 -15.28 0.62
CA TRP A 368 -7.41 -14.93 -0.71
C TRP A 368 -8.73 -15.63 -1.02
N GLN A 369 -9.60 -14.96 -1.76
CA GLN A 369 -10.85 -15.47 -2.28
C GLN A 369 -10.85 -15.42 -3.81
N GLU A 370 -11.20 -16.53 -4.44
CA GLU A 370 -11.39 -16.57 -5.89
C GLU A 370 -12.69 -15.89 -6.29
N VAL A 371 -12.64 -14.98 -7.28
CA VAL A 371 -13.79 -14.25 -7.79
C VAL A 371 -14.09 -14.70 -9.22
N THR A 372 -15.37 -14.94 -9.52
CA THR A 372 -15.76 -15.46 -10.84
C THR A 372 -15.55 -14.40 -11.92
N ASN A 373 -14.66 -14.69 -12.88
CA ASN A 373 -14.23 -13.81 -13.97
C ASN A 373 -13.45 -12.56 -13.54
N ASP A 374 -12.93 -12.54 -12.30
CA ASP A 374 -12.12 -11.44 -11.80
C ASP A 374 -10.87 -11.94 -11.09
N TYR A 375 -9.96 -11.03 -10.77
CA TYR A 375 -8.78 -11.33 -9.96
C TYR A 375 -9.16 -11.65 -8.50
N PRO A 376 -8.31 -12.39 -7.77
CA PRO A 376 -8.59 -12.75 -6.39
C PRO A 376 -8.64 -11.53 -5.46
N VAL A 377 -9.60 -11.50 -4.55
CA VAL A 377 -9.70 -10.46 -3.51
C VAL A 377 -9.28 -11.04 -2.16
N ILE A 378 -9.05 -10.19 -1.17
CA ILE A 378 -8.79 -10.63 0.20
C ILE A 378 -10.13 -11.03 0.85
N GLN A 379 -10.10 -12.07 1.69
CA GLN A 379 -11.26 -12.52 2.48
C GLN A 379 -11.54 -11.49 3.59
N ASN A 380 -12.80 -11.06 3.70
CA ASN A 380 -13.29 -10.28 4.82
C ASN A 380 -13.75 -11.19 5.97
#